data_AF-A0A0A3ZBN7-F1
#
_entry.id   AF-A0A0A3ZBN7-F1
#
_cell.length_a   1.000
_cell.length_b   1.000
_cell.length_c   1.000
_cell.angle_alpha   90.00
_cell.angle_beta   90.00
_cell.angle_gamma   90.00
#
_symmetry.space_group_name_H-M   'P 1'
#
loop_
_entity.id
_entity.type
_entity.pdbx_description
1 polymer ?
#
loop_
_entity_poly.entity_id
_entity_poly.type
_entity_poly.pdbx_seq_one_letter_code
_entity_poly.pdbx_strand_id
1 'polypeptide(L)'
;MKKIFVLLFIALSSYANAGTLLTPVNVRPYEKSIYNESLKYSIDGGSPLDKQSFSVMVNGKKLGSFIAGQGFSDRDTKICFVSWATKPDKVDILIPTIGKDDWEAELCNNTVAVGVLSDEKDPFVKIGVVYDAQSPNANPMESAVFSIDKSTKKMTLDNNLTGKIGSEDVATFKKLKELYKNN
;
A
#
# COMPACT_ATOMS: atom_id res chain seq x y z
N MET A 1 -67.13 12.01 10.98
CA MET A 1 -66.22 10.84 10.94
C MET A 1 -64.82 11.34 10.65
N LYS A 2 -63.94 11.33 11.66
CA LYS A 2 -62.62 11.99 11.63
C LYS A 2 -61.60 10.97 11.10
N LYS A 3 -61.11 11.16 9.87
CA LYS A 3 -60.08 10.30 9.26
C LYS A 3 -58.73 10.62 9.93
N ILE A 4 -58.24 9.71 10.75
CA ILE A 4 -56.87 9.75 11.31
C ILE A 4 -55.93 9.25 10.21
N PHE A 5 -55.11 10.16 9.68
CA PHE A 5 -54.01 9.82 8.78
C PHE A 5 -52.77 9.58 9.65
N VAL A 6 -52.41 8.32 9.87
CA VAL A 6 -51.16 7.95 10.56
C VAL A 6 -50.04 8.02 9.52
N LEU A 7 -49.18 9.03 9.61
CA LEU A 7 -47.95 9.14 8.83
C LEU A 7 -46.90 8.20 9.45
N LEU A 8 -46.66 7.06 8.83
CA LEU A 8 -45.60 6.11 9.20
C LEU A 8 -44.27 6.65 8.66
N PHE A 9 -43.50 7.38 9.47
CA PHE A 9 -42.12 7.75 9.15
C PHE A 9 -41.23 6.51 9.26
N ILE A 10 -40.98 5.85 8.13
CA ILE A 10 -39.96 4.80 8.02
C ILE A 10 -38.60 5.50 8.06
N ALA A 11 -37.95 5.48 9.23
CA ALA A 11 -36.56 5.86 9.36
C ALA A 11 -35.69 4.83 8.61
N LEU A 12 -35.39 5.12 7.35
CA LEU A 12 -34.33 4.46 6.60
C LEU A 12 -32.99 4.86 7.25
N SER A 13 -32.58 4.12 8.27
CA SER A 13 -31.22 4.21 8.80
C SER A 13 -30.27 3.82 7.67
N SER A 14 -29.63 4.83 7.08
CA SER A 14 -28.53 4.63 6.15
C SER A 14 -27.40 3.98 6.92
N TYR A 15 -27.26 2.66 6.83
CA TYR A 15 -26.05 1.96 7.24
C TYR A 15 -24.95 2.37 6.25
N ALA A 16 -24.33 3.52 6.51
CA ALA A 16 -23.07 3.86 5.87
C ALA A 16 -22.07 2.80 6.36
N ASN A 17 -21.72 1.85 5.49
CA ASN A 17 -20.60 0.96 5.73
C ASN A 17 -19.33 1.81 5.75
N ALA A 18 -18.94 2.19 6.97
CA ALA A 18 -17.63 2.72 7.28
C ALA A 18 -16.64 1.56 7.07
N GLY A 19 -15.55 1.82 6.37
CA GLY A 19 -14.69 0.77 5.82
C GLY A 19 -13.45 1.35 5.17
N THR A 20 -12.35 0.60 5.23
CA THR A 20 -11.13 0.91 4.47
C THR A 20 -11.13 0.11 3.18
N LEU A 21 -11.02 0.80 2.04
CA LEU A 21 -11.04 0.21 0.70
C LEU A 21 -9.84 0.69 -0.11
N LEU A 22 -9.29 -0.20 -0.93
CA LEU A 22 -8.35 0.15 -1.98
C LEU A 22 -9.10 0.24 -3.30
N THR A 23 -9.00 1.37 -3.98
CA THR A 23 -9.55 1.55 -5.33
C THR A 23 -8.41 1.77 -6.31
N PRO A 24 -8.38 1.09 -7.47
CA PRO A 24 -7.31 1.28 -8.45
C PRO A 24 -7.11 2.77 -8.80
N VAL A 25 -5.87 3.21 -8.96
CA VAL A 25 -5.54 4.60 -9.30
C VAL A 25 -4.90 4.70 -10.67
N ASN A 26 -5.23 5.74 -11.43
CA ASN A 26 -4.45 6.10 -12.61
C ASN A 26 -3.08 6.63 -12.17
N VAL A 27 -2.03 5.89 -12.52
CA VAL A 27 -0.66 6.21 -12.10
C VAL A 27 0.05 7.23 -12.99
N ARG A 28 -0.42 7.42 -14.23
CA ARG A 28 0.24 8.32 -15.22
C ARG A 28 0.58 9.70 -14.67
N PRO A 29 -0.32 10.38 -13.92
CA PRO A 29 -0.02 11.72 -13.42
C PRO A 29 1.14 11.76 -12.41
N TYR A 30 1.50 10.63 -11.80
CA TYR A 30 2.60 10.52 -10.85
C TYR A 30 3.94 10.14 -11.49
N GLU A 31 3.99 9.74 -12.76
CA GLU A 31 5.21 9.24 -13.42
C GLU A 31 6.39 10.20 -13.24
N LYS A 32 6.19 11.49 -13.52
CA LYS A 32 7.24 12.50 -13.40
C LYS A 32 7.69 12.72 -11.96
N SER A 33 6.76 12.75 -10.99
CA SER A 33 7.13 12.98 -9.60
C SER A 33 7.80 11.76 -8.99
N ILE A 34 7.38 10.54 -9.36
CA ILE A 34 8.03 9.29 -8.97
C ILE A 34 9.44 9.20 -9.53
N TYR A 35 9.62 9.46 -10.83
CA TYR A 35 10.95 9.47 -11.45
C TYR A 35 11.90 10.42 -10.71
N ASN A 36 11.47 11.66 -10.46
CA ASN A 36 12.31 12.63 -9.77
C ASN A 36 12.60 12.24 -8.31
N GLU A 37 11.63 11.64 -7.61
CA GLU A 37 11.80 11.21 -6.22
C GLU A 37 12.73 9.98 -6.13
N SER A 38 12.64 9.06 -7.08
CA SER A 38 13.45 7.82 -7.10
C SER A 38 14.94 8.12 -7.27
N LEU A 39 15.30 9.16 -8.04
CA LEU A 39 16.68 9.59 -8.22
C LEU A 39 17.37 9.97 -6.90
N LYS A 40 16.63 10.45 -5.90
CA LYS A 40 17.18 10.77 -4.57
C LYS A 40 17.69 9.53 -3.83
N TYR A 41 17.23 8.36 -4.23
CA TYR A 41 17.62 7.06 -3.68
C TYR A 41 18.54 6.28 -4.62
N SER A 42 19.07 6.93 -5.66
CA SER A 42 19.86 6.29 -6.72
C SER A 42 19.10 5.14 -7.39
N ILE A 43 17.80 5.35 -7.63
CA ILE A 43 16.95 4.44 -8.40
C ILE A 43 16.69 5.07 -9.75
N ASP A 44 17.34 4.55 -10.77
CA ASP A 44 17.25 4.99 -12.15
C ASP A 44 15.98 4.44 -12.82
N GLY A 45 15.37 5.27 -13.66
CA GLY A 45 14.17 4.88 -14.41
C GLY A 45 12.95 4.58 -13.53
N GLY A 46 12.89 5.13 -12.32
CA GLY A 46 11.78 4.89 -11.38
C GLY A 46 10.42 5.18 -12.01
N SER A 47 9.54 4.19 -11.98
CA SER A 47 8.25 4.24 -12.65
C SER A 47 7.15 3.54 -11.81
N PRO A 48 5.91 4.04 -11.84
CA PRO A 48 4.81 3.41 -11.12
C PRO A 48 4.31 2.13 -11.80
N LEU A 49 3.71 1.25 -10.99
CA LEU A 49 3.02 0.04 -11.43
C LEU A 49 1.50 0.24 -11.35
N ASP A 50 0.82 0.23 -12.49
CA ASP A 50 -0.61 0.51 -12.63
C ASP A 50 -1.52 -0.49 -11.88
N LYS A 51 -1.22 -1.78 -11.93
CA LYS A 51 -2.04 -2.85 -11.34
C LYS A 51 -1.87 -3.02 -9.83
N GLN A 52 -0.86 -2.40 -9.24
CA GLN A 52 -0.52 -2.51 -7.81
C GLN A 52 -0.54 -1.15 -7.10
N SER A 53 -1.28 -0.20 -7.67
CA SER A 53 -1.40 1.15 -7.13
C SER A 53 -2.85 1.50 -6.87
N PHE A 54 -3.12 2.08 -5.71
CA PHE A 54 -4.47 2.25 -5.19
C PHE A 54 -4.65 3.59 -4.49
N SER A 55 -5.83 4.18 -4.61
CA SER A 55 -6.30 5.18 -3.65
C SER A 55 -6.76 4.46 -2.39
N VAL A 56 -6.29 4.93 -1.24
CA VAL A 56 -6.70 4.43 0.08
C VAL A 56 -7.90 5.24 0.51
N MET A 57 -9.06 4.59 0.58
CA MET A 57 -10.33 5.19 0.98
C MET A 57 -10.65 4.77 2.40
N VAL A 58 -10.99 5.72 3.27
CA VAL A 58 -11.47 5.47 4.63
C VAL A 58 -12.82 6.16 4.77
N ASN A 59 -13.88 5.39 5.04
CA ASN A 59 -15.24 5.89 5.24
C ASN A 59 -15.72 6.75 4.06
N GLY A 60 -15.44 6.29 2.84
CA GLY A 60 -15.78 6.96 1.59
C GLY A 60 -14.91 8.18 1.24
N LYS A 61 -13.95 8.56 2.10
CA LYS A 61 -13.04 9.68 1.86
C LYS A 61 -11.65 9.20 1.47
N LYS A 62 -11.04 9.84 0.46
CA LYS A 62 -9.68 9.53 0.06
C LYS A 62 -8.69 10.02 1.11
N LEU A 63 -7.90 9.09 1.65
CA LEU A 63 -6.79 9.38 2.55
C LEU A 63 -5.55 9.81 1.75
N GLY A 64 -5.26 9.09 0.67
CA GLY A 64 -4.17 9.36 -0.27
C GLY A 64 -4.07 8.25 -1.32
N SER A 65 -2.96 8.21 -2.04
CA SER A 65 -2.63 7.22 -3.06
C SER A 65 -1.36 6.48 -2.68
N PHE A 66 -1.48 5.16 -2.57
CA PHE A 66 -0.41 4.19 -2.39
C PHE A 66 0.00 3.69 -3.77
N ILE A 67 1.24 3.93 -4.17
CA ILE A 67 1.70 3.70 -5.54
C ILE A 67 2.91 2.78 -5.48
N ALA A 68 2.74 1.52 -5.88
CA ALA A 68 3.87 0.63 -6.08
C ALA A 68 4.67 1.09 -7.29
N GLY A 69 5.98 0.89 -7.26
CA GLY A 69 6.86 1.25 -8.37
C GLY A 69 8.10 0.39 -8.42
N GLN A 70 8.81 0.52 -9.53
CA GLN A 70 10.06 -0.18 -9.80
C GLN A 70 11.05 0.73 -10.52
N GLY A 71 12.33 0.40 -10.40
CA GLY A 71 13.41 1.01 -11.15
C GLY A 71 14.65 0.14 -11.08
N PHE A 72 15.81 0.74 -11.32
CA PHE A 72 17.08 0.03 -11.37
C PHE A 72 18.13 0.70 -10.47
N SER A 73 19.05 -0.09 -9.92
CA SER A 73 20.27 0.43 -9.31
C SER A 73 21.28 0.86 -10.37
N ASP A 74 22.41 1.41 -9.90
CA ASP A 74 23.61 1.69 -10.70
C ASP A 74 24.25 0.43 -11.32
N ARG A 75 23.87 -0.77 -10.88
CA ARG A 75 24.34 -2.07 -11.39
C ARG A 75 23.28 -2.79 -12.22
N ASP A 76 22.29 -2.07 -12.73
CA ASP A 76 21.15 -2.59 -13.49
C ASP A 76 20.33 -3.66 -12.73
N THR A 77 20.42 -3.68 -11.39
CA THR A 77 19.59 -4.56 -10.57
C THR A 77 18.22 -3.95 -10.33
N LYS A 78 17.15 -4.75 -10.46
CA LYS A 78 15.78 -4.27 -10.25
C LYS A 78 15.53 -3.96 -8.78
N ILE A 79 14.97 -2.78 -8.53
CA ILE A 79 14.56 -2.29 -7.21
C ILE A 79 13.06 -2.07 -7.21
N CYS A 80 12.39 -2.53 -6.16
CA CYS A 80 11.01 -2.15 -5.88
C CYS A 80 10.95 -1.04 -4.84
N PHE A 81 9.90 -0.24 -4.92
CA PHE A 81 9.62 0.81 -3.95
C PHE A 81 8.11 1.05 -3.84
N VAL A 82 7.74 1.81 -2.81
CA VAL A 82 6.39 2.33 -2.62
C VAL A 82 6.44 3.83 -2.47
N SER A 83 5.59 4.53 -3.21
CA SER A 83 5.36 5.96 -3.09
C SER A 83 4.01 6.26 -2.45
N TRP A 84 3.95 7.36 -1.71
CA TRP A 84 2.71 7.88 -1.12
C TRP A 84 2.45 9.30 -1.59
N ALA A 85 1.19 9.57 -1.90
CA ALA A 85 0.74 10.88 -2.35
C ALA A 85 -0.60 11.27 -1.72
N THR A 86 -0.64 12.36 -0.98
CA THR A 86 -1.87 12.95 -0.45
C THR A 86 -2.56 13.87 -1.46
N LYS A 87 -1.84 14.28 -2.50
CA LYS A 87 -2.34 15.12 -3.61
C LYS A 87 -2.14 14.42 -4.95
N PRO A 88 -2.99 14.70 -5.95
CA PRO A 88 -2.72 14.26 -7.32
C PRO A 88 -1.34 14.74 -7.78
N ASP A 89 -0.67 13.89 -8.55
CA ASP A 89 0.49 14.21 -9.39
C ASP A 89 1.78 14.53 -8.62
N LYS A 90 1.71 14.58 -7.29
CA LYS A 90 2.83 14.87 -6.39
C LYS A 90 2.99 13.79 -5.34
N VAL A 91 4.12 13.09 -5.40
CA VAL A 91 4.59 12.20 -4.35
C VAL A 91 5.06 13.01 -3.14
N ASP A 92 4.62 12.61 -1.95
CA ASP A 92 5.05 13.16 -0.67
C ASP A 92 6.28 12.42 -0.13
N ILE A 93 6.35 11.10 -0.35
CA ILE A 93 7.48 10.24 0.03
C ILE A 93 7.57 9.02 -0.90
N LEU A 94 8.79 8.60 -1.20
CA LEU A 94 9.12 7.32 -1.80
C LEU A 94 9.96 6.53 -0.78
N ILE A 95 9.63 5.26 -0.58
CA ILE A 95 10.31 4.35 0.33
C ILE A 95 10.81 3.16 -0.51
N PRO A 96 12.14 3.04 -0.73
CA PRO A 96 12.73 1.86 -1.35
C PRO A 96 12.46 0.59 -0.52
N THR A 97 12.32 -0.55 -1.21
CA THR A 97 12.19 -1.87 -0.58
C THR A 97 13.16 -2.86 -1.26
N ILE A 98 12.68 -3.99 -1.78
CA ILE A 98 13.50 -5.08 -2.32
C ILE A 98 14.53 -4.56 -3.34
N GLY A 99 15.80 -4.89 -3.14
CA GLY A 99 16.93 -4.40 -3.94
C GLY A 99 17.63 -3.16 -3.40
N LYS A 100 17.25 -2.66 -2.21
CA LYS A 100 17.87 -1.47 -1.60
C LYS A 100 17.93 -1.59 -0.08
N ASP A 101 18.95 -0.98 0.51
CA ASP A 101 19.15 -0.86 1.96
C ASP A 101 19.01 -2.22 2.69
N ASP A 102 18.06 -2.35 3.62
CA ASP A 102 17.83 -3.59 4.38
C ASP A 102 17.46 -4.81 3.51
N TRP A 103 17.14 -4.58 2.23
CA TRP A 103 16.81 -5.62 1.23
C TRP A 103 17.80 -5.67 0.06
N GLU A 104 19.04 -5.17 0.22
CA GLU A 104 20.04 -5.13 -0.85
C GLU A 104 20.54 -6.51 -1.31
N ALA A 105 20.34 -7.55 -0.48
CA ALA A 105 20.75 -8.91 -0.79
C ALA A 105 19.86 -9.59 -1.86
N GLU A 106 18.74 -8.97 -2.21
CA GLU A 106 17.71 -9.53 -3.08
C GLU A 106 17.42 -8.62 -4.26
N LEU A 107 16.95 -9.20 -5.36
CA LEU A 107 16.51 -8.45 -6.54
C LEU A 107 14.99 -8.44 -6.58
N CYS A 108 14.37 -7.31 -6.90
CA CYS A 108 12.93 -7.30 -7.07
C CYS A 108 12.53 -7.79 -8.46
N ASN A 109 11.81 -8.92 -8.55
CA ASN A 109 11.19 -9.31 -9.81
C ASN A 109 9.93 -8.49 -10.09
N ASN A 110 9.05 -8.38 -9.09
CA ASN A 110 7.77 -7.66 -9.20
C ASN A 110 7.10 -7.39 -7.84
N THR A 111 6.18 -6.42 -7.81
CA THR A 111 5.15 -6.33 -6.76
C THR A 111 3.96 -7.23 -7.14
N VAL A 112 3.65 -8.23 -6.32
CA VAL A 112 2.64 -9.26 -6.63
C VAL A 112 1.27 -8.91 -6.05
N ALA A 113 1.24 -8.34 -4.86
CA ALA A 113 -0.01 -7.97 -4.21
C ALA A 113 0.16 -6.78 -3.27
N VAL A 114 -0.89 -5.97 -3.18
CA VAL A 114 -1.04 -4.90 -2.19
C VAL A 114 -2.43 -5.02 -1.57
N GLY A 115 -2.53 -4.91 -0.25
CA GLY A 115 -3.82 -5.03 0.43
C GLY A 115 -3.85 -4.46 1.83
N VAL A 116 -5.05 -4.27 2.37
CA VAL A 116 -5.27 -3.76 3.73
C VAL A 116 -5.23 -4.92 4.74
N LEU A 117 -4.37 -4.78 5.74
CA LEU A 117 -4.20 -5.70 6.85
C LEU A 117 -5.04 -5.27 8.07
N SER A 118 -4.94 -3.99 8.45
CA SER A 118 -5.58 -3.42 9.64
C SER A 118 -7.09 -3.47 9.59
N ASP A 119 -7.70 -3.48 10.77
CA ASP A 119 -9.13 -3.32 10.90
C ASP A 119 -9.53 -1.85 10.82
N GLU A 120 -10.81 -1.61 10.57
CA GLU A 120 -11.34 -0.26 10.33
C GLU A 120 -11.16 0.68 11.54
N LYS A 121 -11.22 0.14 12.76
CA LYS A 121 -11.15 0.92 14.00
C LYS A 121 -9.73 1.34 14.35
N ASP A 122 -8.71 0.76 13.70
CA ASP A 122 -7.32 1.06 14.00
C ASP A 122 -7.01 2.52 13.66
N PRO A 123 -6.28 3.28 14.50
CA PRO A 123 -5.91 4.66 14.17
C PRO A 123 -4.97 4.74 12.96
N PHE A 124 -4.35 3.62 12.59
CA PHE A 124 -3.47 3.49 11.44
C PHE A 124 -4.08 2.53 10.42
N VAL A 125 -3.98 2.85 9.13
CA VAL A 125 -4.19 1.87 8.06
C VAL A 125 -2.88 1.11 7.86
N LYS A 126 -2.91 -0.20 8.03
CA LYS A 126 -1.79 -1.10 7.71
C LYS A 126 -1.99 -1.66 6.31
N ILE A 127 -1.05 -1.40 5.41
CA ILE A 127 -1.03 -1.93 4.04
C ILE A 127 0.12 -2.91 3.94
N GLY A 128 -0.19 -4.17 3.62
CA GLY A 128 0.80 -5.17 3.29
C GLY A 128 1.11 -5.16 1.81
N VAL A 129 2.36 -5.38 1.47
CA VAL A 129 2.84 -5.58 0.10
C VAL A 129 3.57 -6.92 0.05
N VAL A 130 3.30 -7.71 -0.99
CA VAL A 130 4.01 -8.96 -1.28
C VAL A 130 4.80 -8.77 -2.56
N TYR A 131 6.08 -9.13 -2.52
CA TYR A 131 7.03 -9.05 -3.61
C TYR A 131 7.45 -10.44 -4.05
N ASP A 132 7.64 -10.59 -5.35
CA ASP A 132 8.44 -11.67 -5.92
C ASP A 132 9.89 -11.19 -5.89
N ALA A 133 10.69 -11.78 -5.02
CA ALA A 133 12.09 -11.45 -4.83
C ALA A 133 12.97 -12.58 -5.39
N GLN A 134 14.18 -12.23 -5.81
CA GLN A 134 15.17 -13.17 -6.28
C GLN A 134 16.44 -13.08 -5.42
N SER A 135 16.82 -14.22 -4.87
CA SER A 135 18.06 -14.47 -4.17
C SER A 135 18.94 -15.43 -5.01
N PRO A 136 20.26 -15.54 -4.77
CA PRO A 136 21.13 -16.41 -5.56
C PRO A 136 20.69 -17.88 -5.64
N ASN A 137 19.99 -18.38 -4.62
CA ASN A 137 19.61 -19.79 -4.49
C ASN A 137 18.09 -20.03 -4.45
N ALA A 138 17.26 -18.98 -4.48
CA ALA A 138 15.82 -19.09 -4.30
C ALA A 138 15.08 -17.87 -4.89
N ASN A 139 13.78 -18.02 -5.13
CA ASN A 139 12.89 -16.90 -5.45
C ASN A 139 11.84 -16.77 -4.32
N PRO A 140 12.21 -16.17 -3.18
CA PRO A 140 11.29 -16.04 -2.05
C PRO A 140 10.16 -15.05 -2.35
N MET A 141 9.06 -15.21 -1.60
CA MET A 141 7.98 -14.24 -1.55
C MET A 141 8.17 -13.40 -0.30
N GLU A 142 8.67 -12.19 -0.48
CA GLU A 142 8.98 -11.26 0.60
C GLU A 142 7.82 -10.32 0.84
N SER A 143 7.70 -9.78 2.06
CA SER A 143 6.64 -8.83 2.35
C SER A 143 7.07 -7.64 3.21
N ALA A 144 6.42 -6.51 2.95
CA ALA A 144 6.62 -5.28 3.70
C ALA A 144 5.27 -4.73 4.19
N VAL A 145 5.26 -4.13 5.37
CA VAL A 145 4.07 -3.52 5.94
C VAL A 145 4.26 -2.02 6.10
N PHE A 146 3.36 -1.26 5.50
CA PHE A 146 3.32 0.20 5.59
C PHE A 146 2.21 0.63 6.54
N SER A 147 2.48 1.69 7.29
CA SER A 147 1.56 2.28 8.25
C SER A 147 1.20 3.69 7.82
N ILE A 148 -0.09 3.96 7.67
CA ILE A 148 -0.62 5.29 7.35
C ILE A 148 -1.44 5.79 8.53
N ASP A 149 -1.00 6.90 9.13
CA ASP A 149 -1.77 7.59 10.17
C ASP A 149 -3.00 8.26 9.57
N LYS A 150 -4.20 7.90 10.03
CA LYS A 150 -5.46 8.43 9.51
C LYS A 150 -5.63 9.94 9.78
N SER A 151 -5.00 10.46 10.83
CA SER A 151 -5.10 11.86 11.25
C SER A 151 -4.11 12.76 10.49
N THR A 152 -2.85 12.35 10.42
CA THR A 152 -1.79 13.15 9.78
C THR A 152 -1.61 12.84 8.30
N LYS A 153 -2.20 11.73 7.82
CA LYS A 153 -2.05 11.20 6.45
C LYS A 153 -0.61 10.87 6.07
N LYS A 154 0.27 10.68 7.05
CA LYS A 154 1.67 10.33 6.83
C LYS A 154 1.80 8.81 6.71
N MET A 155 2.53 8.37 5.68
CA MET A 155 2.92 6.98 5.50
C MET A 155 4.34 6.76 6.01
N THR A 156 4.56 5.61 6.62
CA THR A 156 5.87 5.12 7.07
C THR A 156 5.97 3.62 6.80
N LEU A 157 7.20 3.10 6.68
CA LEU A 157 7.42 1.66 6.74
C LEU A 157 7.35 1.20 8.20
N ASP A 158 6.55 0.18 8.47
CA ASP A 158 6.45 -0.43 9.80
C ASP A 158 7.54 -1.50 9.94
N ASN A 159 8.76 -1.07 10.26
CA ASN A 159 9.93 -1.96 10.35
C ASN A 159 9.74 -3.06 11.40
N ASN A 160 9.04 -2.78 12.50
CA ASN A 160 8.81 -3.77 13.55
C ASN A 160 7.88 -4.89 13.05
N LEU A 161 6.74 -4.52 12.47
CA LEU A 161 5.82 -5.52 11.94
C LEU A 161 6.43 -6.23 10.72
N THR A 162 7.11 -5.50 9.84
CA THR A 162 7.83 -6.08 8.70
C THR A 162 8.90 -7.08 9.14
N GLY A 163 9.70 -6.78 10.16
CA GLY A 163 10.69 -7.74 10.68
C GLY A 163 10.07 -8.99 11.34
N LYS A 164 8.80 -8.91 11.80
CA LYS A 164 8.10 -10.05 12.44
C LYS A 164 7.37 -10.97 11.46
N ILE A 165 6.77 -10.40 10.41
CA ILE A 165 5.93 -11.17 9.47
C ILE A 165 6.44 -11.12 8.03
N GLY A 166 7.44 -10.28 7.74
CA GLY A 166 7.95 -10.00 6.41
C GLY A 166 8.77 -11.12 5.80
N SER A 167 9.58 -11.77 6.65
CA SER A 167 10.51 -12.86 6.32
C SER A 167 9.90 -14.26 6.48
N GLU A 168 8.63 -14.35 6.89
CA GLU A 168 7.90 -15.61 6.81
C GLU A 168 7.67 -15.93 5.34
N ASP A 169 7.59 -17.20 4.94
CA ASP A 169 7.27 -17.55 3.54
C ASP A 169 5.81 -17.18 3.23
N VAL A 170 5.62 -15.90 2.90
CA VAL A 170 4.32 -15.30 2.64
C VAL A 170 4.03 -15.42 1.15
N ALA A 171 3.84 -16.66 0.70
CA ALA A 171 3.51 -16.95 -0.69
C ALA A 171 2.20 -16.27 -1.17
N THR A 172 1.35 -15.78 -0.27
CA THR A 172 0.11 -15.08 -0.60
C THR A 172 -0.24 -13.95 0.37
N PHE A 173 -0.95 -12.93 -0.12
CA PHE A 173 -1.51 -11.87 0.74
C PHE A 173 -2.48 -12.41 1.80
N LYS A 174 -3.19 -13.52 1.52
CA LYS A 174 -4.06 -14.16 2.51
C LYS A 174 -3.25 -14.62 3.73
N LYS A 175 -2.10 -15.26 3.51
CA LYS A 175 -1.19 -15.68 4.58
C LYS A 175 -0.65 -14.48 5.35
N LEU A 176 -0.28 -13.39 4.66
CA LEU A 176 0.15 -12.15 5.31
C LEU A 176 -0.90 -11.62 6.29
N LYS A 177 -2.16 -11.63 5.86
CA LYS A 177 -3.30 -11.18 6.68
C LYS A 177 -3.55 -12.08 7.89
N GLU A 178 -3.34 -13.40 7.75
CA GLU A 178 -3.41 -14.33 8.87
C GLU A 178 -2.30 -14.08 9.88
N LEU A 179 -1.05 -13.89 9.42
CA LEU A 179 0.08 -13.56 10.29
C LEU A 179 -0.15 -12.25 11.04
N TYR A 180 -0.64 -11.22 10.36
CA TYR A 180 -1.00 -9.93 10.98
C TYR A 180 -2.00 -10.09 12.13
N LYS A 181 -3.04 -10.91 11.96
CA LYS A 181 -4.09 -11.11 12.99
C LYS A 181 -3.63 -11.88 14.23
N ASN A 182 -2.53 -12.62 14.11
CA ASN A 182 -1.99 -13.45 15.18
C ASN A 182 -0.81 -12.79 15.92
N ASN A 183 -0.40 -11.59 15.49
CA ASN A 183 0.60 -10.75 16.15
C ASN A 183 -0.05 -9.77 17.13
#